data_AF-A0A0F9WYL2-F1
#
_entry.id   AF-A0A0F9WYL2-F1
#
_cell.length_a   1.000
_cell.length_b   1.000
_cell.length_c   1.000
_cell.angle_alpha   90.00
_cell.angle_beta   90.00
_cell.angle_gamma   90.00
#
_symmetry.space_group_name_H-M   'P 1'
#
loop_
_entity.id
_entity.type
_entity.pdbx_description
1 polymer ?
#
loop_
_entity_poly.entity_id
_entity_poly.type
_entity_poly.pdbx_seq_one_letter_code
_entity_poly.pdbx_strand_id
1 'polypeptide(L)'
;MDARAPQTDNTIFVDLDGTLIRSDLLWETLFLALRQRPQILYLLPRWLAAGKARLKAELAAAVDFDAALLPYREDVVAQLRQARANGRRIVLATGANEKLAHAVADHLGVFDAVMASDATVNLTAERKLDRIMSECGEGRFDYLGNSHEDLCLLDKADEATVVAPDRAADRWQRRSGAHRIGEDGGWLRPAIKALRPHQWMKNLLIFVPMVLSQEFFNLEMLAGAILAFVSFSLAASAVYIGNDLVDLTADRKHKSKRHRPFASGALPIPTGLKLAAGLLVTSLAIAWILPEHFLAVLGLYLVTTTAYSLFIKRMLLIDVLVLAGLYSLRIIAGSEASGVETSFWLLAFSLFFFLSLALVKRFTELQDFGTGAHRSKTGRGYVDADLETLAQAGLASGFASVLVLALYVDSAEVRRQFTEPYLAWALCPLVLYIIVRIWILARRDEMHEDPVVFILRDWRSQLMIGLGAIMFLAAAYV
;
A
#
# COMPACT_ATOMS: atom_id res chain seq x y z
N MET A 1 15.57 25.85 -43.41
CA MET A 1 15.34 24.60 -44.16
C MET A 1 14.97 23.55 -43.14
N ASP A 2 13.68 23.47 -42.83
CA ASP A 2 13.14 22.43 -41.95
C ASP A 2 13.16 21.11 -42.73
N ALA A 3 14.09 20.23 -42.37
CA ALA A 3 14.08 18.86 -42.84
C ALA A 3 12.89 18.15 -42.18
N ARG A 4 11.72 18.20 -42.82
CA ARG A 4 10.61 17.28 -42.54
C ARG A 4 11.14 15.87 -42.77
N ALA A 5 11.23 15.09 -41.70
CA ALA A 5 11.42 13.65 -41.81
C ALA A 5 10.37 13.09 -42.79
N PRO A 6 10.73 12.15 -43.68
CA PRO A 6 9.77 11.57 -44.61
C PRO A 6 8.63 10.93 -43.82
N GLN A 7 7.41 11.44 -43.96
CA GLN A 7 6.22 10.81 -43.36
C GLN A 7 5.99 9.48 -44.07
N THR A 8 6.31 8.39 -43.40
CA THR A 8 6.00 7.04 -43.87
C THR A 8 4.50 6.77 -43.64
N ASP A 9 3.81 6.28 -44.68
CA ASP A 9 2.41 5.83 -44.61
C ASP A 9 2.26 4.47 -43.90
N ASN A 10 3.32 3.99 -43.25
CA ASN A 10 3.37 2.70 -42.57
C ASN A 10 2.31 2.63 -41.48
N THR A 11 1.68 1.46 -41.32
CA THR A 11 0.81 1.19 -40.17
C THR A 11 1.64 1.11 -38.90
N ILE A 12 1.17 1.78 -37.83
CA ILE A 12 1.82 1.74 -36.51
C ILE A 12 1.17 0.64 -35.68
N PHE A 13 1.98 -0.33 -35.24
CA PHE A 13 1.59 -1.34 -34.27
C PHE A 13 2.12 -0.97 -32.90
N VAL A 14 1.25 -1.03 -31.89
CA VAL A 14 1.59 -0.59 -30.53
C VAL A 14 1.28 -1.69 -29.54
N ASP A 15 2.25 -2.05 -28.72
CA ASP A 15 2.00 -2.94 -27.58
C ASP A 15 1.28 -2.22 -26.42
N LEU A 16 0.58 -2.98 -25.60
CA LEU A 16 -0.19 -2.46 -24.47
C LEU A 16 0.64 -2.43 -23.18
N ASP A 17 1.16 -3.58 -22.77
CA ASP A 17 1.64 -3.82 -21.40
C ASP A 17 3.03 -3.23 -21.19
N GLY A 18 3.15 -2.28 -20.28
CA GLY A 18 4.38 -1.50 -20.05
C GLY A 18 4.73 -0.49 -21.15
N THR A 19 4.11 -0.59 -22.33
CA THR A 19 4.23 0.35 -23.46
C THR A 19 3.15 1.44 -23.38
N LEU A 20 1.89 1.16 -23.69
CA LEU A 20 0.80 2.14 -23.62
C LEU A 20 0.37 2.45 -22.17
N ILE A 21 0.35 1.42 -21.33
CA ILE A 21 0.12 1.53 -19.88
C ILE A 21 1.42 1.27 -19.13
N ARG A 22 1.58 1.87 -17.94
CA ARG A 22 2.77 1.66 -17.09
C ARG A 22 2.75 0.32 -16.35
N SER A 23 1.64 -0.39 -16.39
CA SER A 23 1.38 -1.66 -15.70
C SER A 23 1.20 -2.81 -16.70
N ASP A 24 0.78 -3.96 -16.20
CA ASP A 24 0.50 -5.17 -16.98
C ASP A 24 -0.93 -5.64 -16.66
N LEU A 25 -1.75 -5.81 -17.69
CA LEU A 25 -3.18 -6.13 -17.56
C LEU A 25 -3.44 -7.47 -16.88
N LEU A 26 -2.55 -8.46 -16.99
CA LEU A 26 -2.71 -9.72 -16.27
C LEU A 26 -2.66 -9.49 -14.76
N TRP A 27 -1.70 -8.69 -14.30
CA TRP A 27 -1.58 -8.37 -12.88
C TRP A 27 -2.70 -7.45 -12.40
N GLU A 28 -3.07 -6.44 -13.20
CA GLU A 28 -4.20 -5.55 -12.89
C GLU A 28 -5.51 -6.34 -12.70
N THR A 29 -5.82 -7.24 -13.65
CA THR A 29 -7.03 -8.05 -13.58
C THR A 29 -6.98 -9.09 -12.49
N LEU A 30 -5.82 -9.69 -12.21
CA LEU A 30 -5.65 -10.61 -11.09
C LEU A 30 -5.99 -9.95 -9.75
N PHE A 31 -5.43 -8.77 -9.47
CA PHE A 31 -5.69 -8.09 -8.20
C PHE A 31 -7.10 -7.51 -8.11
N LEU A 32 -7.66 -7.05 -9.22
CA LEU A 32 -9.07 -6.66 -9.29
C LEU A 32 -10.00 -7.85 -9.02
N ALA A 33 -9.68 -9.02 -9.59
CA ALA A 33 -10.41 -10.27 -9.36
C ALA A 33 -10.34 -10.70 -7.90
N LEU A 34 -9.15 -10.67 -7.29
CA LEU A 34 -8.96 -10.98 -5.87
C LEU A 34 -9.73 -10.03 -4.95
N ARG A 35 -9.81 -8.74 -5.30
CA ARG A 35 -10.60 -7.75 -4.55
C ARG A 35 -12.10 -8.02 -4.63
N GLN A 36 -12.62 -8.32 -5.82
CA GLN A 36 -14.05 -8.53 -6.04
C GLN A 36 -14.51 -9.92 -5.57
N ARG A 37 -13.67 -10.94 -5.75
CA ARG A 37 -13.95 -12.37 -5.55
C ARG A 37 -12.71 -13.13 -5.04
N PRO A 38 -12.40 -13.06 -3.73
CA PRO A 38 -11.21 -13.70 -3.15
C PRO A 38 -11.07 -15.21 -3.43
N GLN A 39 -12.19 -15.92 -3.63
CA GLN A 39 -12.22 -17.35 -3.95
C GLN A 39 -11.51 -17.72 -5.27
N ILE A 40 -11.26 -16.75 -6.15
CA ILE A 40 -10.51 -16.97 -7.40
C ILE A 40 -9.10 -17.49 -7.13
N LEU A 41 -8.52 -17.21 -5.97
CA LEU A 41 -7.20 -17.71 -5.57
C LEU A 41 -7.08 -19.23 -5.70
N TYR A 42 -8.15 -19.97 -5.37
CA TYR A 42 -8.18 -21.44 -5.46
C TYR A 42 -8.32 -21.96 -6.90
N LEU A 43 -8.79 -21.12 -7.83
CA LEU A 43 -8.99 -21.47 -9.24
C LEU A 43 -7.73 -21.21 -10.08
N LEU A 44 -6.84 -20.31 -9.64
CA LEU A 44 -5.63 -19.93 -10.38
C LEU A 44 -4.75 -21.14 -10.78
N PRO A 45 -4.46 -22.13 -9.90
CA PRO A 45 -3.63 -23.27 -10.28
C PRO A 45 -4.27 -24.08 -11.42
N ARG A 46 -5.59 -24.27 -11.37
CA ARG A 46 -6.34 -25.00 -12.40
C ARG A 46 -6.33 -24.26 -13.73
N TRP A 47 -6.55 -22.95 -13.72
CA TRP A 47 -6.52 -22.13 -14.94
C TRP A 47 -5.12 -22.06 -15.54
N LEU A 48 -4.09 -21.95 -14.71
CA LEU A 48 -2.70 -21.93 -15.16
C LEU A 48 -2.30 -23.29 -15.78
N ALA A 49 -2.73 -24.41 -15.19
CA ALA A 49 -2.50 -25.75 -15.74
C ALA A 49 -3.17 -25.95 -17.10
N ALA A 50 -4.29 -25.26 -17.36
CA ALA A 50 -4.97 -25.24 -18.65
C ALA A 50 -4.32 -24.27 -19.68
N GLY A 51 -3.27 -23.54 -19.30
CA GLY A 51 -2.48 -22.67 -20.17
C GLY A 51 -2.69 -21.17 -19.93
N LYS A 52 -1.70 -20.36 -20.34
CA LYS A 52 -1.68 -18.90 -20.14
C LYS A 52 -2.86 -18.17 -20.81
N ALA A 53 -3.27 -18.60 -22.00
CA ALA A 53 -4.41 -18.01 -22.72
C ALA A 53 -5.71 -18.23 -21.93
N ARG A 54 -5.92 -19.44 -21.41
CA ARG A 54 -7.08 -19.75 -20.56
C ARG A 54 -7.11 -18.91 -19.29
N LEU A 55 -5.98 -18.78 -18.60
CA LEU A 55 -5.86 -17.92 -17.41
C LEU A 55 -6.28 -16.48 -17.70
N LYS A 56 -5.77 -15.88 -18.79
CA LYS A 56 -6.12 -14.50 -19.20
C LYS A 56 -7.61 -14.36 -19.50
N ALA A 57 -8.20 -15.32 -20.21
CA ALA A 57 -9.63 -15.30 -20.55
C ALA A 57 -10.53 -15.40 -19.31
N GLU A 58 -10.23 -16.33 -18.39
CA GLU A 58 -11.00 -16.52 -17.15
C GLU A 58 -10.91 -15.30 -16.23
N LEU A 59 -9.73 -14.69 -16.10
CA LEU A 59 -9.55 -13.45 -15.34
C LEU A 59 -10.32 -12.29 -15.96
N ALA A 60 -10.25 -12.11 -17.28
CA ALA A 60 -10.98 -11.06 -18.00
C ALA A 60 -12.52 -11.23 -17.88
N ALA A 61 -13.01 -12.47 -17.85
CA ALA A 61 -14.43 -12.77 -17.65
C ALA A 61 -14.88 -12.51 -16.20
N ALA A 62 -14.00 -12.69 -15.22
CA ALA A 62 -14.35 -12.63 -13.81
C ALA A 62 -14.45 -11.21 -13.22
N VAL A 63 -13.99 -10.18 -13.94
CA VAL A 63 -13.91 -8.79 -13.45
C VAL A 63 -14.80 -7.83 -14.24
N ASP A 64 -15.34 -6.85 -13.50
CA ASP A 64 -15.84 -5.59 -14.07
C ASP A 64 -14.67 -4.61 -14.23
N PHE A 65 -14.26 -4.38 -15.47
CA PHE A 65 -13.02 -3.69 -15.83
C PHE A 65 -13.31 -2.30 -16.38
N ASP A 66 -12.70 -1.29 -15.76
CA ASP A 66 -12.79 0.11 -16.17
C ASP A 66 -11.46 0.57 -16.76
N ALA A 67 -11.40 0.67 -18.09
CA ALA A 67 -10.21 1.06 -18.82
C ALA A 67 -9.74 2.49 -18.50
N ALA A 68 -10.63 3.38 -18.02
CA ALA A 68 -10.26 4.76 -17.69
C ALA A 68 -9.33 4.85 -16.46
N LEU A 69 -9.25 3.78 -15.67
CA LEU A 69 -8.44 3.72 -14.46
C LEU A 69 -7.07 3.08 -14.69
N LEU A 70 -6.64 2.85 -15.94
CA LEU A 70 -5.29 2.35 -16.18
C LEU A 70 -4.26 3.48 -16.06
N PRO A 71 -3.01 3.18 -15.64
CA PRO A 71 -1.96 4.16 -15.54
C PRO A 71 -1.34 4.39 -16.93
N TYR A 72 -2.04 5.10 -17.81
CA TYR A 72 -1.58 5.39 -19.17
C TYR A 72 -0.29 6.22 -19.20
N ARG A 73 0.49 6.02 -20.26
CA ARG A 73 1.62 6.88 -20.64
C ARG A 73 1.10 7.99 -21.54
N GLU A 74 0.79 9.13 -20.94
CA GLU A 74 0.21 10.28 -21.66
C GLU A 74 1.08 10.78 -22.83
N ASP A 75 2.41 10.64 -22.72
CA ASP A 75 3.38 10.90 -23.79
C ASP A 75 3.18 9.99 -25.01
N VAL A 76 3.02 8.68 -24.78
CA VAL A 76 2.73 7.72 -25.85
C VAL A 76 1.34 7.97 -26.44
N VAL A 77 0.32 8.17 -25.60
CA VAL A 77 -1.05 8.44 -26.06
C VAL A 77 -1.12 9.71 -26.89
N ALA A 78 -0.40 10.78 -26.50
CA ALA A 78 -0.34 12.01 -27.26
C ALA A 78 0.31 11.81 -28.64
N GLN A 79 1.40 11.04 -28.71
CA GLN A 79 2.05 10.70 -29.98
C GLN A 79 1.12 9.91 -30.91
N LEU A 80 0.37 8.94 -30.38
CA LEU A 80 -0.60 8.17 -31.17
C LEU A 80 -1.74 9.04 -31.69
N ARG A 81 -2.27 9.95 -30.87
CA ARG A 81 -3.28 10.93 -31.31
C ARG A 81 -2.76 11.81 -32.44
N GLN A 82 -1.50 12.25 -32.34
CA GLN A 82 -0.86 13.05 -33.40
C GLN A 82 -0.65 12.23 -34.68
N ALA A 83 -0.20 10.98 -34.58
CA ALA A 83 -0.04 10.10 -35.73
C ALA A 83 -1.37 9.86 -36.44
N ARG A 84 -2.45 9.63 -35.68
CA ARG A 84 -3.80 9.48 -36.23
C ARG A 84 -4.29 10.75 -36.93
N ALA A 85 -4.07 11.91 -36.32
CA ALA A 85 -4.42 13.20 -36.93
C ALA A 85 -3.68 13.46 -38.25
N ASN A 86 -2.50 12.87 -38.42
CA ASN A 86 -1.74 12.89 -39.67
C ASN A 86 -2.19 11.81 -40.68
N GLY A 87 -3.29 11.08 -40.42
CA GLY A 87 -3.85 10.08 -41.33
C GLY A 87 -3.22 8.69 -41.22
N ARG A 88 -2.31 8.45 -40.27
CA ARG A 88 -1.67 7.14 -40.11
C ARG A 88 -2.63 6.14 -39.47
N ARG A 89 -2.64 4.92 -39.99
CA ARG A 89 -3.38 3.79 -39.42
C ARG A 89 -2.66 3.27 -38.16
N ILE A 90 -3.39 3.07 -37.08
CA ILE A 90 -2.85 2.61 -35.79
C ILE A 90 -3.55 1.34 -35.33
N VAL A 91 -2.78 0.30 -34.97
CA VAL A 91 -3.28 -0.99 -34.52
C VAL A 91 -2.73 -1.30 -33.14
N LEU A 92 -3.63 -1.65 -32.21
CA LEU A 92 -3.24 -2.15 -30.89
C LEU A 92 -2.86 -3.63 -31.02
N ALA A 93 -1.59 -3.99 -30.80
CA ALA A 93 -1.10 -5.36 -30.94
C ALA A 93 -0.55 -5.89 -29.61
N THR A 94 -1.39 -6.62 -28.87
CA THR A 94 -1.12 -6.98 -27.46
C THR A 94 -1.28 -8.47 -27.18
N GLY A 95 -0.51 -8.97 -26.21
CA GLY A 95 -0.73 -10.28 -25.62
C GLY A 95 -1.90 -10.32 -24.63
N ALA A 96 -2.56 -9.20 -24.32
CA ALA A 96 -3.72 -9.16 -23.42
C ALA A 96 -4.95 -9.86 -24.02
N ASN A 97 -5.92 -10.22 -23.18
CA ASN A 97 -7.18 -10.79 -23.64
C ASN A 97 -7.99 -9.79 -24.47
N GLU A 98 -8.63 -10.26 -25.54
CA GLU A 98 -9.42 -9.46 -26.47
C GLU A 98 -10.46 -8.55 -25.79
N LYS A 99 -11.17 -9.02 -24.75
CA LYS A 99 -12.19 -8.22 -24.05
C LYS A 99 -11.57 -6.95 -23.45
N LEU A 100 -10.39 -7.08 -22.85
CA LEU A 100 -9.70 -5.98 -22.19
C LEU A 100 -9.03 -5.06 -23.23
N ALA A 101 -8.45 -5.64 -24.28
CA ALA A 101 -7.81 -4.89 -25.35
C ALA A 101 -8.82 -4.00 -26.09
N HIS A 102 -10.02 -4.53 -26.42
CA HIS A 102 -11.09 -3.75 -27.02
C HIS A 102 -11.59 -2.65 -26.06
N ALA A 103 -11.78 -2.96 -24.77
CA ALA A 103 -12.18 -1.93 -23.79
C ALA A 103 -11.18 -0.76 -23.70
N VAL A 104 -9.87 -1.04 -23.82
CA VAL A 104 -8.83 0.01 -23.90
C VAL A 104 -8.90 0.78 -25.21
N ALA A 105 -9.09 0.08 -26.34
CA ALA A 105 -9.18 0.71 -27.65
C ALA A 105 -10.40 1.64 -27.75
N ASP A 106 -11.56 1.18 -27.28
CA ASP A 106 -12.81 1.94 -27.22
C ASP A 106 -12.67 3.17 -26.32
N HIS A 107 -12.01 3.02 -25.16
CA HIS A 107 -11.78 4.13 -24.23
C HIS A 107 -10.90 5.24 -24.83
N LEU A 108 -9.78 4.87 -25.46
CA LEU A 108 -8.85 5.85 -26.00
C LEU A 108 -9.32 6.45 -27.33
N GLY A 109 -10.05 5.69 -28.14
CA GLY A 109 -10.58 6.12 -29.42
C GLY A 109 -9.46 6.55 -30.40
N VAL A 110 -8.31 5.88 -30.38
CA VAL A 110 -7.15 6.19 -31.24
C VAL A 110 -6.77 5.05 -32.20
N PHE A 111 -7.31 3.85 -32.01
CA PHE A 111 -6.96 2.66 -32.79
C PHE A 111 -7.99 2.40 -33.89
N ASP A 112 -7.52 1.93 -35.04
CA ASP A 112 -8.35 1.53 -36.18
C ASP A 112 -8.60 0.01 -36.19
N ALA A 113 -7.73 -0.77 -35.55
CA ALA A 113 -7.92 -2.21 -35.33
C ALA A 113 -7.24 -2.67 -34.04
N VAL A 114 -7.64 -3.87 -33.57
CA VAL A 114 -7.08 -4.53 -32.39
C VAL A 114 -6.66 -5.95 -32.75
N MET A 115 -5.42 -6.29 -32.44
CA MET A 115 -4.88 -7.65 -32.41
C MET A 115 -4.59 -8.03 -30.97
N ALA A 116 -5.29 -9.05 -30.46
CA ALA A 116 -5.20 -9.47 -29.06
C ALA A 116 -5.12 -10.99 -28.93
N SER A 117 -4.76 -11.47 -27.74
CA SER A 117 -4.89 -12.89 -27.41
C SER A 117 -6.36 -13.28 -27.23
N ASP A 118 -6.72 -14.44 -27.75
CA ASP A 118 -8.03 -15.07 -27.54
C ASP A 118 -7.95 -16.18 -26.47
N ALA A 119 -9.02 -16.96 -26.30
CA ALA A 119 -9.10 -18.03 -25.30
C ALA A 119 -8.13 -19.21 -25.55
N THR A 120 -7.60 -19.33 -26.76
CA THR A 120 -6.80 -20.46 -27.26
C THR A 120 -5.40 -20.05 -27.72
N VAL A 121 -5.24 -18.84 -28.25
CA VAL A 121 -3.98 -18.31 -28.81
C VAL A 121 -3.48 -17.16 -27.94
N ASN A 122 -2.26 -17.31 -27.43
CA ASN A 122 -1.51 -16.22 -26.79
C ASN A 122 -0.65 -15.51 -27.85
N LEU A 123 -1.03 -14.26 -28.18
CA LEU A 123 -0.42 -13.44 -29.22
C LEU A 123 0.79 -12.65 -28.68
N THR A 124 1.93 -13.33 -28.56
CA THR A 124 3.19 -12.75 -28.04
C THR A 124 4.36 -13.13 -28.93
N ALA A 125 5.40 -12.29 -28.95
CA ALA A 125 6.65 -12.53 -29.70
C ALA A 125 6.41 -12.95 -31.16
N GLU A 126 6.99 -14.07 -31.61
CA GLU A 126 6.94 -14.55 -33.00
C GLU A 126 5.51 -14.67 -33.54
N ARG A 127 4.54 -15.13 -32.72
CA ARG A 127 3.14 -15.21 -33.16
C ARG A 127 2.53 -13.83 -33.44
N LYS A 128 2.94 -12.82 -32.67
CA LYS A 128 2.53 -11.42 -32.89
C LYS A 128 3.16 -10.91 -34.19
N LEU A 129 4.44 -11.23 -34.43
CA LEU A 129 5.15 -10.89 -35.67
C LEU A 129 4.48 -11.53 -36.89
N ASP A 130 4.21 -12.83 -36.85
CA ASP A 130 3.56 -13.57 -37.95
C ASP A 130 2.20 -12.97 -38.29
N ARG A 131 1.43 -12.58 -37.26
CA ARG A 131 0.13 -11.95 -37.44
C ARG A 131 0.25 -10.57 -38.09
N ILE A 132 1.20 -9.75 -37.64
CA ILE A 132 1.46 -8.42 -38.21
C ILE A 132 1.91 -8.55 -39.66
N MET A 133 2.87 -9.43 -39.94
CA MET A 133 3.33 -9.70 -41.30
C MET A 133 2.21 -10.21 -42.21
N SER A 134 1.32 -11.08 -41.70
CA SER A 134 0.17 -11.55 -42.46
C SER A 134 -0.84 -10.45 -42.82
N GLU A 135 -0.98 -9.41 -41.99
CA GLU A 135 -1.85 -8.27 -42.26
C GLU A 135 -1.19 -7.23 -43.17
N CYS A 136 0.12 -6.99 -43.00
CA CYS A 136 0.87 -6.05 -43.83
C CYS A 136 1.25 -6.60 -45.21
N GLY A 137 1.29 -7.93 -45.39
CA GLY A 137 1.79 -8.58 -46.60
C GLY A 137 3.27 -8.27 -46.82
N GLU A 138 3.62 -7.74 -48.00
CA GLU A 138 4.97 -7.21 -48.30
C GLU A 138 5.19 -5.77 -47.77
N GLY A 139 4.19 -5.18 -47.12
CA GLY A 139 4.23 -3.82 -46.59
C GLY A 139 5.15 -3.66 -45.38
N ARG A 140 5.71 -2.46 -45.23
CA ARG A 140 6.49 -2.04 -44.06
C ARG A 140 5.57 -1.62 -42.92
N PHE A 141 6.05 -1.77 -41.68
CA PHE A 141 5.31 -1.38 -40.49
C PHE A 141 6.24 -0.73 -39.46
N ASP A 142 5.65 0.10 -38.61
CA ASP A 142 6.34 0.69 -37.47
C ASP A 142 5.87 0.02 -36.18
N TYR A 143 6.75 -0.09 -35.18
CA TYR A 143 6.43 -0.81 -33.94
C TYR A 143 6.85 -0.05 -32.68
N LEU A 144 5.91 0.02 -31.73
CA LEU A 144 6.14 0.53 -30.38
C LEU A 144 6.06 -0.64 -29.38
N GLY A 145 7.15 -0.89 -28.66
CA GLY A 145 7.24 -1.96 -27.66
C GLY A 145 8.27 -1.68 -26.58
N ASN A 146 8.42 -2.60 -25.62
CA ASN A 146 9.23 -2.36 -24.42
C ASN A 146 10.01 -3.58 -23.91
N SER A 147 9.74 -4.78 -24.41
CA SER A 147 10.15 -6.01 -23.73
C SER A 147 11.08 -6.90 -24.55
N HIS A 148 11.67 -7.90 -23.90
CA HIS A 148 12.36 -8.99 -24.58
C HIS A 148 11.47 -9.69 -25.64
N GLU A 149 10.17 -9.85 -25.37
CA GLU A 149 9.25 -10.51 -26.32
C GLU A 149 9.06 -9.69 -27.60
N ASP A 150 9.31 -8.39 -27.54
CA ASP A 150 9.18 -7.47 -28.66
C ASP A 150 10.40 -7.40 -29.57
N LEU A 151 11.55 -7.99 -29.18
CA LEU A 151 12.79 -7.86 -29.93
C LEU A 151 12.67 -8.30 -31.40
N CYS A 152 11.96 -9.41 -31.65
CA CYS A 152 11.74 -9.88 -33.02
C CYS A 152 10.88 -8.93 -33.87
N LEU A 153 9.98 -8.17 -33.24
CA LEU A 153 9.17 -7.15 -33.91
C LEU A 153 9.97 -5.87 -34.14
N LEU A 154 10.73 -5.45 -33.13
CA LEU A 154 11.61 -4.28 -33.19
C LEU A 154 12.71 -4.44 -34.26
N ASP A 155 13.26 -5.65 -34.42
CA ASP A 155 14.24 -5.97 -35.47
C ASP A 155 13.69 -5.92 -36.90
N LYS A 156 12.36 -6.09 -37.06
CA LYS A 156 11.70 -6.17 -38.37
C LYS A 156 10.93 -4.91 -38.74
N ALA A 157 10.71 -4.00 -37.79
CA ALA A 157 10.05 -2.73 -38.00
C ALA A 157 10.91 -1.78 -38.84
N ASP A 158 10.27 -0.96 -39.67
CA ASP A 158 10.92 0.09 -40.46
C ASP A 158 11.30 1.26 -39.54
N GLU A 159 10.36 1.72 -38.70
CA GLU A 159 10.65 2.55 -37.53
C GLU A 159 10.32 1.82 -36.22
N ALA A 160 11.32 1.68 -35.36
CA ALA A 160 11.18 1.08 -34.04
C ALA A 160 11.25 2.17 -32.96
N THR A 161 10.27 2.15 -32.04
CA THR A 161 10.25 3.00 -30.85
C THR A 161 10.19 2.14 -29.60
N VAL A 162 11.15 2.32 -28.72
CA VAL A 162 11.26 1.57 -27.46
C VAL A 162 10.76 2.42 -26.30
N VAL A 163 9.72 1.96 -25.63
CA VAL A 163 9.06 2.68 -24.54
C VAL A 163 9.47 2.07 -23.20
N ALA A 164 10.09 2.83 -22.31
CA ALA A 164 10.48 2.39 -20.96
C ALA A 164 11.03 0.93 -20.90
N PRO A 165 12.14 0.66 -21.60
CA PRO A 165 12.58 -0.69 -21.89
C PRO A 165 12.89 -1.55 -20.65
N ASP A 166 12.64 -2.85 -20.77
CA ASP A 166 13.28 -3.83 -19.90
C ASP A 166 14.79 -3.95 -20.18
N ARG A 167 15.50 -4.77 -19.41
CA ARG A 167 16.96 -4.93 -19.58
C ARG A 167 17.37 -5.41 -20.97
N ALA A 168 16.54 -6.19 -21.65
CA ALA A 168 16.86 -6.73 -22.97
C ALA A 168 16.57 -5.70 -24.07
N ALA A 169 15.40 -5.06 -24.02
CA ALA A 169 15.02 -3.97 -24.92
C ALA A 169 15.95 -2.75 -24.79
N ASP A 170 16.46 -2.44 -23.59
CA ASP A 170 17.44 -1.36 -23.37
C ASP A 170 18.78 -1.68 -24.04
N ARG A 171 19.26 -2.92 -23.90
CA ARG A 171 20.47 -3.36 -24.62
C ARG A 171 20.29 -3.33 -26.12
N TRP A 172 19.11 -3.70 -26.62
CA TRP A 172 18.78 -3.65 -28.03
C TRP A 172 18.73 -2.21 -28.55
N GLN A 173 17.99 -1.32 -27.87
CA GLN A 173 17.84 0.10 -28.22
C GLN A 173 19.19 0.81 -28.29
N ARG A 174 20.10 0.55 -27.34
CA ARG A 174 21.45 1.13 -27.35
C ARG A 174 22.31 0.65 -28.53
N ARG A 175 22.04 -0.53 -29.08
CA ARG A 175 22.74 -1.07 -30.25
C ARG A 175 22.14 -0.57 -31.56
N SER A 176 20.81 -0.50 -31.65
CA SER A 176 20.10 -0.10 -32.86
C SER A 176 20.02 1.42 -33.05
N GLY A 177 20.13 2.20 -31.96
CA GLY A 177 19.91 3.65 -32.00
C GLY A 177 18.44 4.05 -32.18
N ALA A 178 17.51 3.11 -32.01
CA ALA A 178 16.07 3.33 -32.16
C ALA A 178 15.54 4.42 -31.23
N HIS A 179 14.43 5.06 -31.62
CA HIS A 179 13.80 6.11 -30.81
C HIS A 179 13.37 5.57 -29.45
N ARG A 180 13.50 6.39 -28.39
CA ARG A 180 13.21 5.98 -27.02
C ARG A 180 12.26 6.97 -26.35
N ILE A 181 11.22 6.43 -25.71
CA ILE A 181 10.23 7.20 -24.96
C ILE A 181 10.20 6.76 -23.50
N GLY A 182 10.10 7.76 -22.60
CA GLY A 182 10.05 7.58 -21.15
C GLY A 182 11.42 7.66 -20.47
N GLU A 183 11.44 8.25 -19.27
CA GLU A 183 12.64 8.43 -18.45
C GLU A 183 13.05 7.18 -17.67
N ASP A 184 14.36 7.03 -17.45
CA ASP A 184 14.98 6.07 -16.52
C ASP A 184 14.64 6.41 -15.05
N GLY A 185 13.39 6.22 -14.65
CA GLY A 185 12.99 6.32 -13.26
C GLY A 185 13.62 5.19 -12.43
N GLY A 186 14.52 5.53 -11.50
CA GLY A 186 15.12 4.55 -10.60
C GLY A 186 14.07 3.86 -9.72
N TRP A 187 14.12 2.52 -9.61
CA TRP A 187 13.16 1.71 -8.84
C TRP A 187 13.23 1.94 -7.31
N LEU A 188 14.33 2.47 -6.81
CA LEU A 188 14.61 2.65 -5.38
C LEU A 188 13.64 3.62 -4.70
N ARG A 189 13.40 4.79 -5.29
CA ARG A 189 12.51 5.80 -4.69
C ARG A 189 11.06 5.29 -4.58
N PRO A 190 10.46 4.72 -5.64
CA PRO A 190 9.15 4.07 -5.54
C PRO A 190 9.13 2.92 -4.52
N ALA A 191 10.19 2.11 -4.44
CA ALA A 191 10.27 1.01 -3.47
C ALA A 191 10.28 1.52 -2.01
N ILE A 192 11.11 2.52 -1.68
CA ILE A 192 11.13 3.13 -0.34
C ILE A 192 9.77 3.74 -0.01
N LYS A 193 9.13 4.41 -0.97
CA LYS A 193 7.77 4.95 -0.78
C LYS A 193 6.75 3.83 -0.52
N ALA A 194 6.88 2.68 -1.19
CA ALA A 194 6.01 1.52 -0.98
C ALA A 194 6.20 0.85 0.39
N LEU A 195 7.41 0.90 0.97
CA LEU A 195 7.68 0.40 2.33
C LEU A 195 6.93 1.18 3.41
N ARG A 196 6.63 2.47 3.16
CA ARG A 196 6.03 3.42 4.11
C ARG A 196 6.79 3.54 5.46
N PRO A 197 8.08 3.96 5.47
CA PRO A 197 8.87 4.05 6.70
C PRO A 197 8.25 4.92 7.79
N HIS A 198 7.50 5.96 7.41
CA HIS A 198 6.75 6.79 8.37
C HIS A 198 5.74 6.00 9.22
N GLN A 199 5.23 4.86 8.73
CA GLN A 199 4.33 3.99 9.51
C GLN A 199 5.08 3.16 10.56
N TRP A 200 6.41 3.00 10.45
CA TRP A 200 7.21 2.30 11.45
C TRP A 200 7.22 3.03 12.80
N MET A 201 6.91 4.33 12.81
CA MET A 201 6.72 5.10 14.04
C MET A 201 5.70 4.48 14.99
N LYS A 202 4.68 3.78 14.47
CA LYS A 202 3.70 3.05 15.32
C LYS A 202 4.34 1.90 16.08
N ASN A 203 5.39 1.30 15.52
CA ASN A 203 6.12 0.21 16.15
C ASN A 203 7.04 0.69 17.27
N LEU A 204 7.21 2.00 17.48
CA LEU A 204 7.89 2.52 18.68
C LEU A 204 7.21 2.07 19.98
N LEU A 205 5.93 1.69 19.92
CA LEU A 205 5.20 1.09 21.03
C LEU A 205 5.82 -0.22 21.54
N ILE A 206 6.63 -0.91 20.74
CA ILE A 206 7.39 -2.10 21.14
C ILE A 206 8.40 -1.78 22.25
N PHE A 207 8.88 -0.53 22.33
CA PHE A 207 9.82 -0.13 23.39
C PHE A 207 9.14 0.24 24.71
N VAL A 208 7.81 0.37 24.74
CA VAL A 208 7.09 0.84 25.94
C VAL A 208 7.34 -0.06 27.17
N PRO A 209 7.26 -1.40 27.09
CA PRO A 209 7.53 -2.26 28.25
C PRO A 209 8.95 -2.09 28.81
N MET A 210 9.95 -2.03 27.93
CA MET A 210 11.35 -1.82 28.30
C MET A 210 11.59 -0.47 29.00
N VAL A 211 10.91 0.60 28.55
CA VAL A 211 11.00 1.92 29.21
C VAL A 211 10.39 1.88 30.62
N LEU A 212 9.31 1.12 30.80
CA LEU A 212 8.61 1.02 32.07
C LEU A 212 9.29 0.09 33.08
N SER A 213 10.09 -0.89 32.62
CA SER A 213 10.87 -1.75 33.52
C SER A 213 12.09 -1.05 34.14
N GLN A 214 12.43 0.15 33.68
CA GLN A 214 13.56 0.96 34.18
C GLN A 214 14.96 0.32 33.98
N GLU A 215 15.05 -0.80 33.25
CA GLU A 215 16.30 -1.52 32.96
C GLU A 215 17.01 -1.01 31.68
N PHE A 216 17.23 0.31 31.60
CA PHE A 216 17.73 0.96 30.38
C PHE A 216 19.12 0.47 29.92
N PHE A 217 19.92 -0.09 30.83
CA PHE A 217 21.30 -0.53 30.55
C PHE A 217 21.40 -2.03 30.20
N ASN A 218 20.29 -2.75 30.16
CA ASN A 218 20.28 -4.16 29.78
C ASN A 218 20.40 -4.30 28.25
N LEU A 219 21.62 -4.62 27.78
CA LEU A 219 21.92 -4.73 26.35
C LEU A 219 21.13 -5.86 25.65
N GLU A 220 20.83 -6.94 26.37
CA GLU A 220 20.07 -8.07 25.82
C GLU A 220 18.62 -7.66 25.56
N MET A 221 17.99 -6.98 26.53
CA MET A 221 16.64 -6.42 26.36
C MET A 221 16.56 -5.40 25.22
N LEU A 222 17.56 -4.51 25.14
CA LEU A 222 17.63 -3.51 24.08
C LEU A 222 17.78 -4.17 22.70
N ALA A 223 18.65 -5.17 22.58
CA ALA A 223 18.82 -5.94 21.35
C ALA A 223 17.52 -6.64 20.94
N GLY A 224 16.84 -7.30 21.89
CA GLY A 224 15.55 -7.94 21.68
C GLY A 224 14.48 -6.96 21.18
N ALA A 225 14.35 -5.81 21.83
CA ALA A 225 13.40 -4.77 21.43
C ALA A 225 13.70 -4.17 20.05
N ILE A 226 14.98 -3.95 19.69
CA ILE A 226 15.38 -3.47 18.36
C ILE A 226 15.06 -4.52 17.29
N LEU A 227 15.39 -5.79 17.52
CA LEU A 227 15.07 -6.88 16.59
C LEU A 227 13.57 -7.02 16.40
N ALA A 228 12.78 -6.93 17.48
CA ALA A 228 11.34 -6.93 17.43
C ALA A 228 10.78 -5.74 16.62
N PHE A 229 11.31 -4.54 16.85
CA PHE A 229 10.95 -3.34 16.10
C PHE A 229 11.21 -3.50 14.60
N VAL A 230 12.39 -4.01 14.22
CA VAL A 230 12.73 -4.25 12.82
C VAL A 230 11.81 -5.32 12.23
N SER A 231 11.64 -6.46 12.92
CA SER A 231 10.77 -7.56 12.47
C SER A 231 9.33 -7.09 12.23
N PHE A 232 8.71 -6.39 13.18
CA PHE A 232 7.36 -5.82 13.04
C PHE A 232 7.27 -4.79 11.91
N SER A 233 8.32 -4.00 11.70
CA SER A 233 8.36 -2.98 10.65
C SER A 233 8.41 -3.60 9.26
N LEU A 234 9.23 -4.64 9.07
CA LEU A 234 9.30 -5.39 7.82
C LEU A 234 7.98 -6.13 7.53
N ALA A 235 7.39 -6.80 8.53
CA ALA A 235 6.07 -7.43 8.43
C ALA A 235 4.98 -6.42 8.05
N ALA A 236 4.95 -5.26 8.72
CA ALA A 236 3.99 -4.20 8.40
C ALA A 236 4.16 -3.69 6.97
N SER A 237 5.38 -3.47 6.50
CA SER A 237 5.66 -3.07 5.11
C SER A 237 5.21 -4.11 4.09
N ALA A 238 5.41 -5.41 4.35
CA ALA A 238 4.92 -6.49 3.49
C ALA A 238 3.38 -6.46 3.37
N VAL A 239 2.68 -6.31 4.50
CA VAL A 239 1.22 -6.17 4.55
C VAL A 239 0.76 -4.91 3.81
N TYR A 240 1.43 -3.77 3.98
CA TYR A 240 1.08 -2.54 3.27
C TYR A 240 1.22 -2.67 1.75
N ILE A 241 2.28 -3.34 1.28
CA ILE A 241 2.44 -3.63 -0.15
C ILE A 241 1.30 -4.51 -0.65
N GLY A 242 0.98 -5.61 0.06
CA GLY A 242 -0.13 -6.50 -0.31
C GLY A 242 -1.46 -5.75 -0.38
N ASN A 243 -1.74 -4.88 0.59
CA ASN A 243 -2.95 -4.06 0.61
C ASN A 243 -3.01 -3.07 -0.56
N ASP A 244 -1.90 -2.40 -0.89
CA ASP A 244 -1.85 -1.46 -2.02
C ASP A 244 -2.10 -2.16 -3.37
N LEU A 245 -1.71 -3.42 -3.51
CA LEU A 245 -2.01 -4.23 -4.69
C LEU A 245 -3.50 -4.60 -4.78
N VAL A 246 -4.13 -4.99 -3.67
CA VAL A 246 -5.58 -5.29 -3.64
C VAL A 246 -6.43 -4.02 -3.78
N ASP A 247 -5.91 -2.86 -3.34
CA ASP A 247 -6.57 -1.55 -3.38
C ASP A 247 -6.32 -0.74 -4.66
N LEU A 248 -5.61 -1.27 -5.68
CA LEU A 248 -5.22 -0.55 -6.91
C LEU A 248 -6.32 0.34 -7.51
N THR A 249 -7.47 -0.23 -7.85
CA THR A 249 -8.59 0.50 -8.47
C THR A 249 -9.16 1.59 -7.56
N ALA A 250 -9.27 1.32 -6.25
CA ALA A 250 -9.77 2.28 -5.28
C ALA A 250 -8.76 3.41 -5.05
N ASP A 251 -7.47 3.08 -5.02
CA ASP A 251 -6.40 4.05 -4.86
C ASP A 251 -6.33 5.01 -6.05
N ARG A 252 -6.55 4.54 -7.28
CA ARG A 252 -6.58 5.39 -8.48
C ARG A 252 -7.74 6.38 -8.52
N LYS A 253 -8.90 6.02 -7.98
CA LYS A 253 -10.07 6.92 -7.86
C LYS A 253 -9.88 8.00 -6.78
N HIS A 254 -8.93 7.81 -5.87
CA HIS A 254 -8.75 8.68 -4.71
C HIS A 254 -7.82 9.87 -5.01
N LYS A 255 -8.18 11.07 -4.53
CA LYS A 255 -7.46 12.34 -4.77
C LYS A 255 -5.94 12.27 -4.53
N SER A 256 -5.52 11.79 -3.35
CA SER A 256 -4.09 11.64 -3.00
C SER A 256 -3.49 10.25 -3.27
N LYS A 257 -4.24 9.16 -3.03
CA LYS A 257 -3.71 7.77 -3.13
C LYS A 257 -3.41 7.34 -4.57
N ARG A 258 -3.92 8.04 -5.59
CA ARG A 258 -3.58 7.79 -7.01
C ARG A 258 -2.08 7.91 -7.32
N HIS A 259 -1.35 8.65 -6.48
CA HIS A 259 0.11 8.83 -6.58
C HIS A 259 0.93 7.77 -5.81
N ARG A 260 0.28 6.71 -5.30
CA ARG A 260 0.98 5.56 -4.70
C ARG A 260 1.76 4.80 -5.78
N PRO A 261 2.94 4.21 -5.46
CA PRO A 261 3.82 3.59 -6.45
C PRO A 261 3.15 2.59 -7.39
N PHE A 262 2.27 1.73 -6.88
CA PHE A 262 1.55 0.74 -7.69
C PHE A 262 0.38 1.34 -8.46
N ALA A 263 -0.40 2.23 -7.82
CA ALA A 263 -1.52 2.92 -8.47
C ALA A 263 -1.07 3.77 -9.66
N SER A 264 0.07 4.46 -9.56
CA SER A 264 0.63 5.28 -10.65
C SER A 264 1.48 4.49 -11.66
N GLY A 265 1.67 3.18 -11.45
CA GLY A 265 2.57 2.34 -12.26
C GLY A 265 4.05 2.71 -12.15
N ALA A 266 4.46 3.45 -11.10
CA ALA A 266 5.87 3.81 -10.88
C ALA A 266 6.71 2.64 -10.35
N LEU A 267 6.06 1.65 -9.73
CA LEU A 267 6.70 0.40 -9.30
C LEU A 267 5.94 -0.79 -9.92
N PRO A 268 6.60 -1.65 -10.71
CA PRO A 268 5.96 -2.83 -11.28
C PRO A 268 5.41 -3.76 -10.20
N ILE A 269 4.22 -4.32 -10.44
CA ILE A 269 3.53 -5.24 -9.52
C ILE A 269 4.40 -6.47 -9.16
N PRO A 270 5.06 -7.15 -10.12
CA PRO A 270 5.92 -8.30 -9.79
C PRO A 270 7.08 -7.93 -8.86
N THR A 271 7.66 -6.73 -9.02
CA THR A 271 8.73 -6.23 -8.14
C THR A 271 8.19 -5.98 -6.74
N GLY A 272 6.98 -5.42 -6.61
CA GLY A 272 6.27 -5.27 -5.34
C GLY A 272 6.05 -6.60 -4.62
N LEU A 273 5.61 -7.64 -5.35
CA LEU A 273 5.41 -8.98 -4.78
C LEU A 273 6.72 -9.60 -4.27
N LYS A 274 7.79 -9.51 -5.05
CA LYS A 274 9.12 -9.98 -4.62
C LYS A 274 9.61 -9.24 -3.38
N LEU A 275 9.40 -7.92 -3.33
CA LEU A 275 9.74 -7.10 -2.18
C LEU A 275 8.94 -7.50 -0.95
N ALA A 276 7.62 -7.63 -1.07
CA ALA A 276 6.75 -8.06 0.04
C ALA A 276 7.14 -9.46 0.57
N ALA A 277 7.39 -10.41 -0.33
CA ALA A 277 7.84 -11.75 0.05
C ALA A 277 9.20 -11.71 0.76
N GLY A 278 10.18 -10.96 0.23
CA GLY A 278 11.48 -10.79 0.86
C GLY A 278 11.38 -10.18 2.26
N LEU A 279 10.60 -9.10 2.43
CA LEU A 279 10.37 -8.46 3.72
C LEU A 279 9.72 -9.42 4.74
N LEU A 280 8.74 -10.21 4.30
CA LEU A 280 8.06 -11.17 5.17
C LEU A 280 9.01 -12.30 5.60
N VAL A 281 9.79 -12.85 4.67
CA VAL A 281 10.79 -13.89 4.98
C VAL A 281 11.83 -13.35 5.94
N THR A 282 12.36 -12.14 5.71
CA THR A 282 13.32 -11.51 6.64
C THR A 282 12.69 -11.22 8.00
N SER A 283 11.44 -10.75 8.05
CA SER A 283 10.72 -10.52 9.30
C SER A 283 10.59 -11.80 10.13
N LEU A 284 10.18 -12.91 9.49
CA LEU A 284 10.06 -14.22 10.13
C LEU A 284 11.42 -14.80 10.55
N ALA A 285 12.47 -14.61 9.74
CA ALA A 285 13.82 -15.03 10.09
C ALA A 285 14.35 -14.30 11.34
N ILE A 286 14.09 -12.99 11.46
CA ILE A 286 14.41 -12.23 12.68
C ILE A 286 13.56 -12.74 13.86
N ALA A 287 12.27 -12.95 13.64
CA ALA A 287 11.36 -13.44 14.68
C ALA A 287 11.74 -14.82 15.21
N TRP A 288 12.38 -15.67 14.40
CA TRP A 288 12.87 -17.00 14.79
C TRP A 288 14.02 -16.94 15.80
N ILE A 289 14.74 -15.82 15.88
CA ILE A 289 15.84 -15.60 16.83
C ILE A 289 15.31 -15.05 18.16
N LEU A 290 14.08 -14.55 18.18
CA LEU A 290 13.39 -14.05 19.37
C LEU A 290 12.62 -15.16 20.08
N PRO A 291 12.16 -14.94 21.33
CA PRO A 291 11.36 -15.93 22.07
C PRO A 291 10.13 -16.41 21.28
N GLU A 292 9.75 -17.68 21.45
CA GLU A 292 8.67 -18.32 20.69
C GLU A 292 7.32 -17.57 20.79
N HIS A 293 7.04 -16.99 21.95
CA HIS A 293 5.85 -16.18 22.20
C HIS A 293 5.80 -14.93 21.30
N PHE A 294 6.94 -14.31 20.98
CA PHE A 294 7.00 -13.19 20.04
C PHE A 294 6.54 -13.61 18.64
N LEU A 295 6.93 -14.80 18.17
CA LEU A 295 6.51 -15.33 16.88
C LEU A 295 4.99 -15.53 16.82
N ALA A 296 4.38 -16.00 17.91
CA ALA A 296 2.93 -16.13 18.02
C ALA A 296 2.22 -14.76 17.95
N VAL A 297 2.75 -13.75 18.66
CA VAL A 297 2.22 -12.37 18.62
C VAL A 297 2.36 -11.75 17.23
N LEU A 298 3.49 -11.97 16.55
CA LEU A 298 3.70 -11.52 15.17
C LEU A 298 2.72 -12.20 14.20
N GLY A 299 2.51 -13.51 14.36
CA GLY A 299 1.52 -14.27 13.58
C GLY A 299 0.11 -13.73 13.77
N LEU A 300 -0.31 -13.50 15.02
CA LEU A 300 -1.60 -12.90 15.36
C LEU A 300 -1.72 -11.49 14.76
N TYR A 301 -0.67 -10.67 14.83
CA TYR A 301 -0.62 -9.36 14.21
C TYR A 301 -0.84 -9.44 12.69
N LEU A 302 -0.12 -10.33 11.99
CA LEU A 302 -0.22 -10.55 10.54
C LEU A 302 -1.61 -11.02 10.10
N VAL A 303 -2.21 -11.95 10.85
CA VAL A 303 -3.57 -12.43 10.59
C VAL A 303 -4.58 -11.31 10.82
N THR A 304 -4.48 -10.61 11.95
CA THR A 304 -5.43 -9.56 12.34
C THR A 304 -5.36 -8.36 11.39
N THR A 305 -4.16 -7.93 10.98
CA THR A 305 -4.00 -6.80 10.05
C THR A 305 -4.49 -7.14 8.65
N THR A 306 -4.27 -8.38 8.19
CA THR A 306 -4.80 -8.86 6.90
C THR A 306 -6.33 -8.95 6.95
N ALA A 307 -6.89 -9.57 7.99
CA ALA A 307 -8.33 -9.66 8.20
C ALA A 307 -8.97 -8.27 8.31
N TYR A 308 -8.27 -7.32 8.96
CA TYR A 308 -8.69 -5.92 9.03
C TYR A 308 -8.84 -5.29 7.65
N SER A 309 -7.79 -5.38 6.82
CA SER A 309 -7.78 -4.78 5.50
C SER A 309 -8.81 -5.37 4.55
N LEU A 310 -9.10 -6.66 4.65
CA LEU A 310 -10.03 -7.36 3.76
C LEU A 310 -11.49 -7.22 4.21
N PHE A 311 -11.77 -7.43 5.49
CA PHE A 311 -13.14 -7.63 6.00
C PHE A 311 -13.50 -6.68 7.15
N ILE A 312 -12.69 -6.63 8.21
CA ILE A 312 -13.10 -6.00 9.48
C ILE A 312 -13.25 -4.49 9.34
N LYS A 313 -12.47 -3.82 8.46
CA LYS A 313 -12.59 -2.36 8.23
C LYS A 313 -13.98 -1.88 7.82
N ARG A 314 -14.86 -2.81 7.40
CA ARG A 314 -16.24 -2.51 6.99
C ARG A 314 -17.27 -2.70 8.12
N MET A 315 -16.88 -3.35 9.22
CA MET A 315 -17.75 -3.65 10.35
C MET A 315 -17.81 -2.45 11.31
N LEU A 316 -19.01 -2.03 11.66
CA LEU A 316 -19.25 -0.92 12.58
C LEU A 316 -18.66 -1.24 13.97
N LEU A 317 -17.85 -0.32 14.53
CA LEU A 317 -17.17 -0.40 15.84
C LEU A 317 -16.13 -1.52 16.01
N ILE A 318 -16.32 -2.68 15.37
CA ILE A 318 -15.33 -3.76 15.40
C ILE A 318 -14.01 -3.27 14.79
N ASP A 319 -14.06 -2.40 13.77
CA ASP A 319 -12.85 -1.85 13.16
C ASP A 319 -12.01 -1.00 14.15
N VAL A 320 -12.62 -0.16 14.98
CA VAL A 320 -11.88 0.64 15.98
C VAL A 320 -11.38 -0.19 17.15
N LEU A 321 -12.15 -1.19 17.60
CA LEU A 321 -11.72 -2.11 18.65
C LEU A 321 -10.51 -2.93 18.20
N VAL A 322 -10.55 -3.46 16.98
CA VAL A 322 -9.41 -4.18 16.38
C VAL A 322 -8.22 -3.25 16.15
N LEU A 323 -8.45 -2.00 15.74
CA LEU A 323 -7.37 -1.03 15.57
C LEU A 323 -6.68 -0.72 16.91
N ALA A 324 -7.45 -0.53 17.98
CA ALA A 324 -6.92 -0.38 19.34
C ALA A 324 -6.11 -1.62 19.77
N GLY A 325 -6.68 -2.81 19.55
CA GLY A 325 -6.00 -4.08 19.83
C GLY A 325 -4.70 -4.24 19.04
N LEU A 326 -4.64 -3.83 17.77
CA LEU A 326 -3.40 -3.84 16.98
C LEU A 326 -2.31 -2.92 17.56
N TYR A 327 -2.67 -1.79 18.17
CA TYR A 327 -1.70 -0.96 18.88
C TYR A 327 -1.22 -1.64 20.17
N SER A 328 -2.14 -2.23 20.96
CA SER A 328 -1.77 -2.99 22.16
C SER A 328 -0.93 -4.24 21.85
N LEU A 329 -1.16 -4.93 20.73
CA LEU A 329 -0.34 -6.06 20.29
C LEU A 329 1.13 -5.69 20.07
N ARG A 330 1.43 -4.43 19.74
CA ARG A 330 2.82 -3.96 19.63
C ARG A 330 3.48 -3.85 21.00
N ILE A 331 2.73 -3.43 22.02
CA ILE A 331 3.23 -3.39 23.40
C ILE A 331 3.48 -4.84 23.87
N ILE A 332 2.54 -5.76 23.62
CA ILE A 332 2.71 -7.18 23.95
C ILE A 332 3.92 -7.75 23.20
N ALA A 333 4.11 -7.46 21.92
CA ALA A 333 5.29 -7.90 21.18
C ALA A 333 6.61 -7.40 21.80
N GLY A 334 6.62 -6.17 22.31
CA GLY A 334 7.74 -5.63 23.07
C GLY A 334 8.01 -6.38 24.38
N SER A 335 6.95 -6.72 25.10
CA SER A 335 6.96 -7.52 26.34
C SER A 335 7.66 -8.86 26.08
N GLU A 336 7.16 -9.61 25.10
CA GLU A 336 7.68 -10.94 24.74
C GLU A 336 9.12 -10.90 24.22
N ALA A 337 9.49 -9.85 23.49
CA ALA A 337 10.84 -9.73 22.93
C ALA A 337 11.89 -9.28 23.96
N SER A 338 11.49 -8.51 24.97
CA SER A 338 12.38 -8.00 26.02
C SER A 338 12.35 -8.85 27.29
N GLY A 339 11.47 -9.85 27.39
CA GLY A 339 11.31 -10.67 28.59
C GLY A 339 10.69 -9.92 29.79
N VAL A 340 10.15 -8.72 29.57
CA VAL A 340 9.48 -7.93 30.60
C VAL A 340 8.01 -8.33 30.64
N GLU A 341 7.50 -8.69 31.81
CA GLU A 341 6.06 -8.94 31.97
C GLU A 341 5.24 -7.66 31.83
N THR A 342 4.18 -7.70 31.02
CA THR A 342 3.27 -6.57 30.85
C THR A 342 2.28 -6.52 31.99
N SER A 343 2.19 -5.37 32.67
CA SER A 343 1.18 -5.19 33.71
C SER A 343 -0.23 -5.11 33.11
N PHE A 344 -1.20 -5.70 33.81
CA PHE A 344 -2.61 -5.58 33.45
C PHE A 344 -3.04 -4.11 33.28
N TRP A 345 -2.54 -3.23 34.15
CA TRP A 345 -2.82 -1.80 34.14
C TRP A 345 -2.32 -1.12 32.87
N LEU A 346 -1.10 -1.46 32.40
CA LEU A 346 -0.56 -0.92 31.15
C LEU A 346 -1.43 -1.33 29.96
N LEU A 347 -1.85 -2.60 29.89
CA LEU A 347 -2.69 -3.09 28.81
C LEU A 347 -4.08 -2.41 28.85
N ALA A 348 -4.70 -2.29 30.02
CA ALA A 348 -5.98 -1.62 30.20
C ALA A 348 -5.90 -0.12 29.81
N PHE A 349 -4.87 0.58 30.27
CA PHE A 349 -4.59 1.96 29.86
C PHE A 349 -4.46 2.07 28.34
N SER A 350 -3.60 1.21 27.75
CA SER A 350 -3.31 1.22 26.32
C SER A 350 -4.57 1.00 25.48
N LEU A 351 -5.45 0.09 25.91
CA LEU A 351 -6.68 -0.23 25.19
C LEU A 351 -7.59 1.00 25.07
N PHE A 352 -7.87 1.67 26.19
CA PHE A 352 -8.72 2.86 26.20
C PHE A 352 -8.07 4.05 25.50
N PHE A 353 -6.76 4.24 25.68
CA PHE A 353 -6.00 5.29 25.02
C PHE A 353 -6.03 5.11 23.49
N PHE A 354 -5.70 3.92 22.99
CA PHE A 354 -5.70 3.63 21.57
C PHE A 354 -7.10 3.53 20.98
N LEU A 355 -8.13 3.14 21.75
CA LEU A 355 -9.51 3.22 21.33
C LEU A 355 -9.93 4.68 21.09
N SER A 356 -9.54 5.60 21.98
CA SER A 356 -9.75 7.03 21.78
C SER A 356 -9.11 7.51 20.48
N LEU A 357 -7.83 7.19 20.25
CA LEU A 357 -7.12 7.57 19.02
C LEU A 357 -7.69 6.90 17.75
N ALA A 358 -8.14 5.65 17.85
CA ALA A 358 -8.80 4.96 16.75
C ALA A 358 -10.13 5.64 16.37
N LEU A 359 -10.89 6.10 17.37
CA LEU A 359 -12.12 6.84 17.18
C LEU A 359 -11.87 8.24 16.59
N VAL A 360 -10.80 8.95 17.00
CA VAL A 360 -10.36 10.20 16.34
C VAL A 360 -10.15 9.96 14.84
N LYS A 361 -9.44 8.88 14.49
CA LYS A 361 -9.19 8.54 13.09
C LYS A 361 -10.46 8.24 12.30
N ARG A 362 -11.47 7.61 12.92
CA ARG A 362 -12.78 7.41 12.26
C ARG A 362 -13.53 8.71 12.11
N PHE A 363 -13.50 9.54 13.14
CA PHE A 363 -14.16 10.83 13.16
C PHE A 363 -13.66 11.72 12.02
N THR A 364 -12.33 11.88 11.87
CA THR A 364 -11.76 12.69 10.80
C THR A 364 -12.02 12.09 9.42
N GLU A 365 -11.84 10.78 9.24
CA GLU A 365 -12.15 10.12 7.97
C GLU A 365 -13.63 10.23 7.57
N LEU A 366 -14.57 10.26 8.52
CA LEU A 366 -15.99 10.45 8.25
C LEU A 366 -16.33 11.92 7.97
N GLN A 367 -15.69 12.85 8.70
CA GLN A 367 -15.82 14.29 8.50
C GLN A 367 -15.35 14.71 7.10
N ASP A 368 -14.28 14.10 6.58
CA ASP A 368 -13.77 14.32 5.22
C ASP A 368 -14.82 14.08 4.11
N PHE A 369 -15.83 13.22 4.36
CA PHE A 369 -16.91 12.96 3.41
C PHE A 369 -18.05 13.98 3.51
N GLY A 370 -18.16 14.73 4.61
CA GLY A 370 -19.19 15.74 4.82
C GLY A 370 -20.62 15.20 4.90
N THR A 371 -21.59 16.07 4.66
CA THR A 371 -23.02 15.74 4.69
C THR A 371 -23.40 14.79 3.55
N GLY A 372 -24.17 13.74 3.85
CA GLY A 372 -24.52 12.69 2.88
C GLY A 372 -23.44 11.62 2.72
N ALA A 373 -22.57 11.47 3.74
CA ALA A 373 -21.69 10.33 3.89
C ALA A 373 -22.52 9.07 4.22
N HIS A 374 -22.58 8.15 3.25
CA HIS A 374 -23.26 6.87 3.40
C HIS A 374 -22.30 5.71 3.16
N ARG A 375 -22.66 4.52 3.64
CA ARG A 375 -21.82 3.30 3.62
C ARG A 375 -21.20 2.99 2.25
N SER A 376 -21.92 3.24 1.17
CA SER A 376 -21.43 3.03 -0.21
C SER A 376 -20.31 4.00 -0.61
N LYS A 377 -20.32 5.22 -0.09
CA LYS A 377 -19.30 6.26 -0.35
C LYS A 377 -18.10 6.10 0.59
N THR A 378 -18.35 5.84 1.87
CA THR A 378 -17.29 5.68 2.88
C THR A 378 -16.56 4.35 2.74
N GLY A 379 -17.23 3.34 2.18
CA GLY A 379 -16.73 1.96 2.13
C GLY A 379 -16.66 1.30 3.52
N ARG A 380 -17.31 1.90 4.51
CA ARG A 380 -17.30 1.49 5.93
C ARG A 380 -18.71 1.45 6.51
N GLY A 381 -18.83 0.91 7.72
CA GLY A 381 -20.10 0.77 8.44
C GLY A 381 -20.72 2.08 8.94
N TYR A 382 -19.99 3.20 8.85
CA TYR A 382 -20.35 4.51 9.41
C TYR A 382 -21.12 5.41 8.44
N VAL A 383 -22.00 6.23 9.00
CA VAL A 383 -22.75 7.31 8.33
C VAL A 383 -22.54 8.63 9.05
N ASP A 384 -22.81 9.75 8.37
CA ASP A 384 -22.66 11.10 8.92
C ASP A 384 -23.35 11.32 10.28
N ALA A 385 -24.51 10.71 10.50
CA ALA A 385 -25.22 10.74 11.79
C ALA A 385 -24.42 10.16 12.97
N ASP A 386 -23.39 9.34 12.72
CA ASP A 386 -22.57 8.72 13.77
C ASP A 386 -21.49 9.65 14.34
N LEU A 387 -21.22 10.81 13.70
CA LEU A 387 -20.10 11.70 14.05
C LEU A 387 -20.07 12.10 15.52
N GLU A 388 -21.20 12.56 16.07
CA GLU A 388 -21.28 13.00 17.46
C GLU A 388 -21.10 11.82 18.43
N THR A 389 -21.70 10.68 18.12
CA THR A 389 -21.53 9.45 18.92
C THR A 389 -20.07 9.00 18.95
N LEU A 390 -19.37 9.06 17.81
CA LEU A 390 -17.95 8.75 17.71
C LEU A 390 -17.10 9.70 18.56
N ALA A 391 -17.43 11.00 18.54
CA ALA A 391 -16.73 12.00 19.33
C ALA A 391 -16.91 11.77 20.85
N GLN A 392 -18.15 11.51 21.28
CA GLN A 392 -18.47 11.25 22.68
C GLN A 392 -17.81 9.96 23.19
N ALA A 393 -17.93 8.86 22.43
CA ALA A 393 -17.29 7.59 22.78
C ALA A 393 -15.77 7.72 22.84
N GLY A 394 -15.20 8.51 21.95
CA GLY A 394 -13.77 8.73 21.86
C GLY A 394 -13.22 9.57 23.02
N LEU A 395 -13.89 10.67 23.38
CA LEU A 395 -13.57 11.43 24.57
C LEU A 395 -13.74 10.58 25.83
N ALA A 396 -14.86 9.86 25.98
CA ALA A 396 -15.10 8.98 27.12
C ALA A 396 -14.01 7.92 27.28
N SER A 397 -13.57 7.28 26.19
CA SER A 397 -12.45 6.33 26.18
C SER A 397 -11.14 7.00 26.60
N GLY A 398 -10.90 8.23 26.14
CA GLY A 398 -9.72 8.99 26.52
C GLY A 398 -9.68 9.31 28.03
N PHE A 399 -10.79 9.79 28.59
CA PHE A 399 -10.91 10.07 30.02
C PHE A 399 -10.81 8.77 30.85
N ALA A 400 -11.39 7.67 30.37
CA ALA A 400 -11.24 6.36 31.01
C ALA A 400 -9.77 5.91 31.05
N SER A 401 -8.98 6.17 30.00
CA SER A 401 -7.53 5.88 30.03
C SER A 401 -6.81 6.67 31.13
N VAL A 402 -7.12 7.96 31.30
CA VAL A 402 -6.54 8.79 32.37
C VAL A 402 -6.99 8.30 33.74
N LEU A 403 -8.24 7.89 33.90
CA LEU A 403 -8.72 7.29 35.14
C LEU A 403 -7.98 5.98 35.48
N VAL A 404 -7.79 5.10 34.49
CA VAL A 404 -7.02 3.86 34.68
C VAL A 404 -5.56 4.17 35.06
N LEU A 405 -4.96 5.20 34.47
CA LEU A 405 -3.62 5.66 34.84
C LEU A 405 -3.59 6.17 36.29
N ALA A 406 -4.58 6.95 36.73
CA ALA A 406 -4.67 7.41 38.10
C ALA A 406 -4.81 6.25 39.11
N LEU A 407 -5.63 5.24 38.78
CA LEU A 407 -5.77 4.03 39.59
C LEU A 407 -4.48 3.20 39.63
N TYR A 408 -3.73 3.15 38.53
CA TYR A 408 -2.42 2.51 38.49
C TYR A 408 -1.42 3.22 39.40
N VAL A 409 -1.34 4.55 39.33
CA VAL A 409 -0.42 5.34 40.16
C VAL A 409 -0.72 5.17 41.66
N ASP A 410 -1.99 5.03 42.04
CA ASP A 410 -2.39 4.77 43.43
C ASP A 410 -2.29 3.28 43.86
N SER A 411 -1.90 2.38 42.95
CA SER A 411 -1.81 0.96 43.26
C SER A 411 -0.67 0.65 44.24
N ALA A 412 -0.81 -0.44 44.99
CA ALA A 412 0.23 -0.90 45.92
C ALA A 412 1.54 -1.28 45.23
N GLU A 413 1.49 -1.65 43.95
CA GLU A 413 2.67 -2.00 43.14
C GLU A 413 3.54 -0.78 42.87
N VAL A 414 2.93 0.32 42.41
CA VAL A 414 3.64 1.58 42.14
C VAL A 414 4.22 2.17 43.41
N ARG A 415 3.47 2.12 44.53
CA ARG A 415 3.98 2.57 45.84
C ARG A 415 5.19 1.79 46.35
N ARG A 416 5.47 0.60 45.81
CA ARG A 416 6.65 -0.22 46.17
C ARG A 416 7.81 -0.02 45.18
N GLN A 417 7.52 0.21 43.91
CA GLN A 417 8.53 0.37 42.86
C GLN A 417 9.10 1.78 42.74
N PHE A 418 8.34 2.81 43.12
CA PHE A 418 8.74 4.21 42.96
C PHE A 418 9.14 4.82 44.30
N THR A 419 10.21 5.61 44.30
CA THR A 419 10.74 6.31 45.48
C THR A 419 9.77 7.41 45.92
N GLU A 420 9.29 8.22 44.96
CA GLU A 420 8.31 9.29 45.19
C GLU A 420 7.09 9.13 44.25
N PRO A 421 6.12 8.25 44.59
CA PRO A 421 4.96 7.95 43.73
C PRO A 421 4.08 9.16 43.38
N TYR A 422 4.10 10.20 44.22
CA TYR A 422 3.31 11.42 44.00
C TYR A 422 3.73 12.18 42.74
N LEU A 423 5.00 12.09 42.33
CA LEU A 423 5.48 12.73 41.10
C LEU A 423 4.86 12.10 39.84
N ALA A 424 4.51 10.80 39.89
CA ALA A 424 3.85 10.12 38.78
C ALA A 424 2.41 10.62 38.54
N TRP A 425 1.75 11.26 39.52
CA TRP A 425 0.43 11.87 39.32
C TRP A 425 0.43 12.95 38.25
N ALA A 426 1.57 13.62 38.01
CA ALA A 426 1.69 14.61 36.95
C ALA A 426 1.46 14.02 35.54
N LEU A 427 1.59 12.71 35.35
CA LEU A 427 1.28 12.04 34.09
C LEU A 427 -0.21 12.18 33.71
N CYS A 428 -1.11 12.19 34.70
CA CYS A 428 -2.56 12.27 34.47
C CYS A 428 -2.97 13.55 33.72
N PRO A 429 -2.67 14.78 34.22
CA PRO A 429 -3.02 16.00 33.50
C PRO A 429 -2.27 16.15 32.17
N LEU A 430 -1.05 15.62 32.02
CA LEU A 430 -0.30 15.65 30.76
C LEU A 430 -0.95 14.80 29.67
N VAL A 431 -1.32 13.56 30.00
CA VAL A 431 -2.04 12.66 29.07
C VAL A 431 -3.43 13.23 28.76
N LEU A 432 -4.13 13.76 29.75
CA LEU A 432 -5.43 14.40 29.56
C LEU A 432 -5.33 15.59 28.58
N TYR A 433 -4.31 16.43 28.72
CA TYR A 433 -4.06 17.53 27.78
C TYR A 433 -3.88 17.02 26.34
N ILE A 434 -3.06 15.98 26.13
CA ILE A 434 -2.83 15.40 24.80
C ILE A 434 -4.16 14.92 24.20
N ILE A 435 -4.94 14.15 24.96
CA ILE A 435 -6.22 13.59 24.51
C ILE A 435 -7.20 14.71 24.14
N VAL A 436 -7.44 15.65 25.06
CA VAL A 436 -8.40 16.74 24.85
C VAL A 436 -7.96 17.60 23.65
N ARG A 437 -6.67 17.91 23.54
CA ARG A 437 -6.15 18.68 22.41
C ARG A 437 -6.36 17.97 21.08
N ILE A 438 -6.07 16.67 20.98
CA ILE A 438 -6.29 15.90 19.76
C ILE A 438 -7.76 15.95 19.34
N TRP A 439 -8.69 15.77 20.29
CA TRP A 439 -10.12 15.86 20.01
C TRP A 439 -10.57 17.26 19.59
N ILE A 440 -10.01 18.32 20.19
CA ILE A 440 -10.28 19.70 19.76
C ILE A 440 -9.79 19.91 18.31
N LEU A 441 -8.58 19.49 17.98
CA LEU A 441 -8.01 19.63 16.63
C LEU A 441 -8.79 18.81 15.60
N ALA A 442 -9.20 17.59 15.96
CA ALA A 442 -10.05 16.76 15.10
C ALA A 442 -11.39 17.43 14.81
N ARG A 443 -12.08 17.97 15.82
CA ARG A 443 -13.34 18.70 15.63
C ARG A 443 -13.20 19.97 14.79
N ARG A 444 -12.01 20.59 14.78
CA ARG A 444 -11.69 21.77 13.98
C ARG A 444 -11.25 21.46 12.55
N ASP A 445 -11.22 20.18 12.16
CA ASP A 445 -10.69 19.74 10.87
C ASP A 445 -9.21 20.11 10.67
N GLU A 446 -8.44 20.14 11.77
CA GLU A 446 -6.99 20.42 11.77
C GLU A 446 -6.15 19.13 11.92
N MET A 447 -6.78 17.96 11.85
CA MET A 447 -6.16 16.65 12.08
C MET A 447 -6.16 15.80 10.81
N HIS A 448 -5.12 15.95 9.99
CA HIS A 448 -5.00 15.26 8.69
C HIS A 448 -4.11 14.00 8.71
N GLU A 449 -3.38 13.78 9.81
CA GLU A 449 -2.49 12.63 9.97
C GLU A 449 -3.08 11.56 10.91
N ASP A 450 -2.47 10.37 10.92
CA ASP A 450 -2.81 9.33 11.89
C ASP A 450 -2.49 9.85 13.31
N PRO A 451 -3.42 9.80 14.29
CA PRO A 451 -3.23 10.46 15.59
C PRO A 451 -1.98 10.02 16.36
N VAL A 452 -1.55 8.77 16.19
CA VAL A 452 -0.30 8.27 16.81
C VAL A 452 0.92 8.92 16.18
N VAL A 453 0.92 9.10 14.85
CA VAL A 453 2.01 9.79 14.14
C VAL A 453 2.01 11.27 14.48
N PHE A 454 0.84 11.89 14.61
CA PHE A 454 0.69 13.28 15.05
C PHE A 454 1.33 13.51 16.42
N ILE A 455 1.02 12.68 17.42
CA ILE A 455 1.61 12.78 18.78
C ILE A 455 3.14 12.78 18.73
N LEU A 456 3.72 11.95 17.85
CA LEU A 456 5.17 11.79 17.74
C LEU A 456 5.86 12.91 16.95
N ARG A 457 5.11 13.72 16.19
CA ARG A 457 5.66 14.82 15.37
C ARG A 457 5.35 16.21 15.92
N ASP A 458 4.21 16.37 16.58
CA ASP A 458 3.76 17.64 17.11
C ASP A 458 4.58 18.03 18.36
N TRP A 459 5.24 19.18 18.28
CA TRP A 459 6.17 19.64 19.32
C TRP A 459 5.51 19.83 20.69
N ARG A 460 4.22 20.19 20.75
CA ARG A 460 3.49 20.34 22.02
C ARG A 460 3.26 18.98 22.67
N SER A 461 2.89 17.98 21.87
CA SER A 461 2.73 16.60 22.31
C SER A 461 4.07 16.03 22.77
N GLN A 462 5.16 16.27 22.03
CA GLN A 462 6.52 15.91 22.43
C GLN A 462 6.96 16.58 23.73
N LEU A 463 6.63 17.87 23.93
CA LEU A 463 6.90 18.57 25.19
C LEU A 463 6.19 17.91 26.37
N MET A 464 4.90 17.56 26.21
CA MET A 464 4.14 16.88 27.27
C MET A 464 4.70 15.47 27.56
N ILE A 465 5.09 14.73 26.52
CA ILE A 465 5.75 13.42 26.66
C ILE A 465 7.10 13.58 27.37
N GLY A 466 7.90 14.57 27.01
CA GLY A 466 9.19 14.86 27.64
C GLY A 466 9.05 15.23 29.11
N LEU A 467 8.10 16.10 29.45
CA LEU A 467 7.77 16.42 30.85
C LEU A 467 7.31 15.16 31.60
N GLY A 468 6.46 14.34 30.98
CA GLY A 468 6.03 13.07 31.57
C GLY A 468 7.18 12.11 31.82
N ALA A 469 8.10 11.98 30.88
CA ALA A 469 9.30 11.15 31.03
C ALA A 469 10.20 11.66 32.16
N ILE A 470 10.40 12.98 32.28
CA ILE A 470 11.15 13.58 33.38
C ILE A 470 10.49 13.28 34.72
N MET A 471 9.17 13.46 34.83
CA MET A 471 8.43 13.19 36.07
C MET A 471 8.44 11.70 36.43
N PHE A 472 8.37 10.81 35.44
CA PHE A 472 8.45 9.36 35.64
C PHE A 472 9.83 8.93 36.14
N LEU A 473 10.91 9.45 35.52
CA LEU A 473 12.28 9.18 35.96
C LEU A 473 12.56 9.78 37.34
N ALA A 474 12.04 10.98 37.61
CA ALA A 474 12.13 11.58 38.93
C ALA A 474 11.41 10.72 39.98
N ALA A 475 10.17 10.27 39.72
CA ALA A 475 9.45 9.38 40.61
C ALA A 475 10.20 8.07 40.89
N ALA A 476 10.94 7.56 39.90
CA ALA A 476 11.67 6.31 40.01
C ALA A 476 12.97 6.44 40.84
N TYR A 477 13.76 7.48 40.58
CA TYR A 477 15.15 7.58 41.06
C TYR A 477 15.42 8.69 42.09
N VAL A 478 14.48 9.63 42.28
CA VAL A 478 14.58 10.75 43.24
C VAL A 478 13.53 10.57 44.31
#